data_AF-A0A5J9UF23-F1
#
_entry.id   AF-A0A5J9UF23-F1
#
_cell.length_a   1.000
_cell.length_b   1.000
_cell.length_c   1.000
_cell.angle_alpha   90.00
_cell.angle_beta   90.00
_cell.angle_gamma   90.00
#
_symmetry.space_group_name_H-M   'P 1'
#
loop_
_entity.id
_entity.type
_entity.pdbx_description
1 polymer ?
#
loop_
_entity_poly.entity_id
_entity_poly.type
_entity_poly.pdbx_seq_one_letter_code
_entity_poly.pdbx_strand_id
1 'polypeptide(L)'
;MDPVGDGGDEVVGGLQSLCVSDGGDQPVAAVDGGDTQGNHNLTTSLALKTEVINRGAEIAQETDLVSNLNEELKAKMAGSQNDQLEKEVAKLDAEIHGQMEKLNELLGLGDESECYYKDLISPLVAKSFVTSDELKEARVQLIKVFNDMPTTQRRIGIKLVGELNPKPFIVACQGKYVADEFQVRAQELISVWQEKVKNPSWHPFRIVEVDGIMKQVVDDSDADLTRLREEYGEDVCNAVKVALAEINEHNPSGGFLMAELWNFSEGRRATVNEALKEVCRQLSKSRKRRLQN
;
A
#
# COMPACT_ATOMS: atom_id res chain seq x y z
N MET A 1 3.85 7.98 31.49
CA MET A 1 3.38 6.98 32.47
C MET A 1 2.52 6.03 31.68
N ASP A 2 3.11 4.91 31.25
CA ASP A 2 2.39 3.77 30.67
C ASP A 2 3.15 2.51 31.12
N PRO A 3 2.51 1.51 31.71
CA PRO A 3 3.13 0.22 31.99
C PRO A 3 2.73 -0.78 30.89
N VAL A 4 3.71 -1.51 30.36
CA VAL A 4 3.47 -2.72 29.59
C VAL A 4 3.96 -3.87 30.45
N GLY A 5 3.00 -4.69 30.89
CA GLY A 5 3.29 -6.02 31.41
C GLY A 5 3.44 -7.00 30.25
N ASP A 6 4.33 -7.97 30.43
CA ASP A 6 4.24 -9.25 29.74
C ASP A 6 4.55 -10.37 30.73
N GLY A 7 3.72 -11.39 30.69
CA GLY A 7 3.76 -12.56 31.56
C GLY A 7 4.51 -13.70 30.90
N GLY A 8 5.04 -14.60 31.73
CA GLY A 8 5.60 -15.87 31.31
C GLY A 8 5.59 -16.85 32.48
N ASP A 9 4.51 -17.63 32.56
CA ASP A 9 4.46 -18.91 33.27
C ASP A 9 5.42 -19.91 32.60
N GLU A 10 6.12 -20.77 33.36
CA GLU A 10 5.72 -22.19 33.54
C GLU A 10 6.73 -22.96 34.44
N VAL A 11 6.25 -23.40 35.62
CA VAL A 11 6.30 -24.74 36.27
C VAL A 11 7.43 -25.72 35.82
N VAL A 12 8.15 -26.52 36.63
CA VAL A 12 7.72 -27.59 37.56
C VAL A 12 8.89 -28.18 38.37
N GLY A 13 8.59 -28.70 39.56
CA GLY A 13 9.32 -29.79 40.24
C GLY A 13 9.84 -29.40 41.62
N GLY A 14 9.16 -29.61 42.75
CA GLY A 14 8.26 -30.71 43.09
C GLY A 14 9.01 -31.72 43.95
N LEU A 15 9.08 -31.49 45.27
CA LEU A 15 9.18 -32.55 46.27
C LEU A 15 8.38 -32.15 47.52
N GLN A 16 7.19 -32.75 47.59
CA GLN A 16 6.30 -32.86 48.74
C GLN A 16 7.01 -33.53 49.93
N SER A 17 6.85 -32.95 51.12
CA SER A 17 5.94 -33.40 52.19
C SER A 17 6.50 -34.51 53.08
N LEU A 18 6.61 -34.20 54.37
CA LEU A 18 6.01 -35.04 55.40
C LEU A 18 5.77 -34.18 56.66
N CYS A 19 4.52 -33.71 56.74
CA CYS A 19 3.91 -33.24 57.98
C CYS A 19 3.78 -34.42 58.96
N VAL A 20 3.99 -34.16 60.26
CA VAL A 20 3.20 -34.82 61.30
C VAL A 20 2.76 -33.75 62.29
N SER A 21 1.44 -33.61 62.38
CA SER A 21 0.70 -32.75 63.29
C SER A 21 0.26 -33.55 64.53
N ASP A 22 0.26 -32.88 65.67
CA ASP A 22 -0.80 -32.81 66.69
C ASP A 22 -1.23 -34.02 67.56
N GLY A 23 -1.64 -33.69 68.80
CA GLY A 23 -2.23 -34.54 69.83
C GLY A 23 -1.52 -34.35 71.17
N GLY A 24 -2.12 -33.87 72.26
CA GLY A 24 -3.50 -33.99 72.75
C GLY A 24 -3.45 -34.64 74.16
N ASP A 25 -4.11 -34.01 75.13
CA ASP A 25 -4.09 -34.24 76.60
C ASP A 25 -4.32 -35.67 77.15
N GLN A 26 -3.77 -35.90 78.36
CA GLN A 26 -4.06 -36.80 79.53
C GLN A 26 -5.15 -37.91 79.46
N PRO A 27 -5.08 -39.03 80.26
CA PRO A 27 -4.68 -39.10 81.68
C PRO A 27 -3.92 -40.37 82.19
N VAL A 28 -3.59 -40.29 83.49
CA VAL A 28 -2.90 -41.18 84.47
C VAL A 28 -3.03 -42.72 84.39
N ALA A 29 -1.94 -43.45 84.67
CA ALA A 29 -1.77 -44.29 85.89
C ALA A 29 -0.48 -45.16 85.88
N ALA A 30 0.30 -45.03 86.96
CA ALA A 30 1.18 -46.00 87.66
C ALA A 30 2.11 -46.95 86.87
N VAL A 31 3.42 -46.93 87.15
CA VAL A 31 4.15 -47.81 88.12
C VAL A 31 5.67 -47.56 87.98
N ASP A 32 6.33 -47.65 89.13
CA ASP A 32 7.74 -47.54 89.52
C ASP A 32 8.82 -48.15 88.59
N GLY A 33 10.00 -47.49 88.50
CA GLY A 33 11.23 -48.00 87.86
C GLY A 33 12.08 -46.93 87.15
N GLY A 34 13.32 -46.68 87.59
CA GLY A 34 14.20 -45.58 87.15
C GLY A 34 15.02 -45.81 85.86
N ASP A 35 15.43 -44.71 85.21
CA ASP A 35 16.28 -44.71 84.00
C ASP A 35 17.30 -43.55 84.01
N THR A 36 18.61 -43.86 84.06
CA THR A 36 19.73 -42.91 83.87
C THR A 36 20.35 -42.96 82.46
N GLN A 37 19.92 -43.87 81.59
CA GLN A 37 20.43 -44.06 80.22
C GLN A 37 19.88 -43.01 79.22
N GLY A 38 18.66 -42.49 79.45
CA GLY A 38 18.00 -41.56 78.54
C GLY A 38 18.64 -40.17 78.47
N ASN A 39 19.25 -39.71 79.57
CA ASN A 39 19.80 -38.36 79.68
C ASN A 39 21.10 -38.20 78.85
N HIS A 40 21.95 -39.23 78.82
CA HIS A 40 23.23 -39.21 78.09
C HIS A 40 23.06 -39.24 76.56
N ASN A 41 22.00 -39.91 76.08
CA ASN A 41 21.65 -39.98 74.65
C ASN A 41 21.05 -38.64 74.15
N LEU A 42 20.26 -37.95 74.98
CA LEU A 42 19.78 -36.60 74.67
C LEU A 42 20.92 -35.58 74.55
N THR A 43 21.89 -35.61 75.47
CA THR A 43 23.04 -34.68 75.46
C THR A 43 23.88 -34.85 74.19
N THR A 44 24.11 -36.10 73.77
CA THR A 44 24.90 -36.41 72.56
C THR A 44 24.16 -36.00 71.27
N SER A 45 22.84 -36.21 71.23
CA SER A 45 21.98 -35.79 70.10
C SER A 45 21.91 -34.26 69.97
N LEU A 46 21.82 -33.54 71.09
CA LEU A 46 21.86 -32.08 71.10
C LEU A 46 23.21 -31.54 70.61
N ALA A 47 24.33 -32.13 71.05
CA ALA A 47 25.66 -31.74 70.58
C ALA A 47 25.82 -31.93 69.06
N LEU A 48 25.33 -33.04 68.51
CA LEU A 48 25.33 -33.29 67.06
C LEU A 48 24.43 -32.31 66.30
N LYS A 49 23.25 -31.96 66.83
CA LYS A 49 22.37 -30.95 66.21
C LYS A 49 23.03 -29.58 66.16
N THR A 50 23.70 -29.16 67.23
CA THR A 50 24.42 -27.88 67.27
C THR A 50 25.57 -27.86 66.26
N GLU A 51 26.32 -28.95 66.13
CA GLU A 51 27.39 -29.07 65.13
C GLU A 51 26.86 -28.98 63.68
N VAL A 52 25.71 -29.62 63.41
CA VAL A 52 25.05 -29.53 62.10
C VAL A 52 24.58 -28.10 61.80
N ILE A 53 24.03 -27.40 62.79
CA ILE A 53 23.62 -26.00 62.64
C ILE A 53 24.83 -25.10 62.36
N ASN A 54 25.93 -25.29 63.09
CA ASN A 54 27.16 -24.51 62.89
C ASN A 54 27.76 -24.74 61.50
N ARG A 55 27.86 -25.99 61.05
CA ARG A 55 28.30 -26.31 59.67
C ARG A 55 27.35 -25.75 58.61
N GLY A 56 26.03 -25.77 58.88
CA GLY A 56 25.05 -25.13 58.01
C GLY A 56 25.28 -23.63 57.87
N ALA A 57 25.66 -22.95 58.95
CA ALA A 57 26.00 -21.54 58.94
C ALA A 57 27.33 -21.25 58.20
N GLU A 58 28.35 -22.09 58.39
CA GLU A 58 29.62 -21.98 57.64
C GLU A 58 29.41 -22.18 56.13
N ILE A 59 28.64 -23.20 55.74
CA ILE A 59 28.28 -23.45 54.34
C ILE A 59 27.53 -22.25 53.75
N ALA A 60 26.58 -21.66 54.49
CA ALA A 60 25.85 -20.48 54.05
C ALA A 60 26.80 -19.29 53.80
N GLN A 61 27.76 -19.06 54.70
CA GLN A 61 28.77 -18.01 54.54
C GLN A 61 29.69 -18.26 53.34
N GLU A 62 30.12 -19.50 53.12
CA GLU A 62 30.92 -19.88 51.95
C GLU A 62 30.12 -19.72 50.65
N THR A 63 28.83 -20.07 50.64
CA THR A 63 27.97 -19.87 49.46
C THR A 63 27.81 -18.39 49.11
N ASP A 64 27.68 -17.52 50.12
CA ASP A 64 27.59 -16.06 49.91
C ASP A 64 28.90 -15.50 49.35
N LEU A 65 30.05 -15.95 49.87
CA LEU A 65 31.36 -15.57 49.37
C LEU A 65 31.57 -15.99 47.91
N VAL A 66 31.21 -17.24 47.56
CA VAL A 66 31.32 -17.75 46.19
C VAL A 66 30.40 -16.97 45.26
N SER A 67 29.17 -16.63 45.69
CA SER A 67 28.25 -15.81 44.90
C SER A 67 28.84 -14.43 44.60
N ASN A 68 29.36 -13.74 45.62
CA ASN A 68 29.97 -12.42 45.48
C ASN A 68 31.19 -12.44 44.55
N LEU A 69 32.09 -13.42 44.72
CA LEU A 69 33.26 -13.58 43.86
C LEU A 69 32.85 -13.84 42.40
N ASN A 70 31.79 -14.63 42.17
CA ASN A 70 31.29 -14.93 40.85
C ASN A 70 30.70 -13.68 40.16
N GLU A 71 29.98 -12.83 40.90
CA GLU A 71 29.48 -11.55 40.37
C GLU A 71 30.63 -10.59 40.01
N GLU A 72 31.67 -10.49 40.86
CA GLU A 72 32.83 -9.64 40.58
C GLU A 72 33.62 -10.12 39.35
N LEU A 73 33.78 -11.43 39.20
CA LEU A 73 34.40 -12.05 38.02
C LEU A 73 33.60 -11.74 36.74
N LYS A 74 32.27 -11.85 36.81
CA LYS A 74 31.36 -11.55 35.69
C LYS A 74 31.43 -10.08 35.29
N ALA A 75 31.51 -9.16 36.26
CA ALA A 75 31.63 -7.72 35.99
C ALA A 75 32.96 -7.35 35.31
N LYS A 76 34.10 -7.93 35.76
CA LYS A 76 35.42 -7.69 35.14
C LYS A 76 35.50 -8.21 33.71
N MET A 77 34.92 -9.38 33.44
CA MET A 77 34.89 -9.97 32.09
C MET A 77 34.03 -9.13 31.12
N ALA A 78 32.85 -8.70 31.56
CA ALA A 78 31.95 -7.89 30.74
C ALA A 78 32.55 -6.52 30.40
N GLY A 79 33.14 -5.81 31.38
CA GLY A 79 33.71 -4.48 31.16
C GLY A 79 34.88 -4.48 30.16
N SER A 80 35.82 -5.42 30.31
CA SER A 80 37.01 -5.45 29.44
C SER A 80 36.71 -5.83 28.00
N GLN A 81 35.72 -6.69 27.75
CA GLN A 81 35.38 -7.12 26.39
C GLN A 81 34.57 -6.04 25.66
N ASN A 82 33.64 -5.37 26.35
CA ASN A 82 32.79 -4.36 25.74
C ASN A 82 33.59 -3.11 25.34
N ASP A 83 34.51 -2.65 26.21
CA ASP A 83 35.38 -1.50 25.93
C ASP A 83 36.31 -1.74 24.73
N GLN A 84 36.72 -2.99 24.51
CA GLN A 84 37.56 -3.36 23.39
C GLN A 84 36.77 -3.42 22.08
N LEU A 85 35.56 -3.96 22.12
CA LEU A 85 34.64 -3.97 20.98
C LEU A 85 34.23 -2.55 20.58
N GLU A 86 33.91 -1.66 21.53
CA GLU A 86 33.55 -0.27 21.23
C GLU A 86 34.68 0.48 20.51
N LYS A 87 35.93 0.27 20.91
CA LYS A 87 37.09 0.88 20.23
C LYS A 87 37.28 0.36 18.82
N GLU A 88 37.03 -0.93 18.60
CA GLU A 88 37.15 -1.54 17.27
C GLU A 88 36.03 -1.08 16.33
N VAL A 89 34.79 -0.97 16.83
CA VAL A 89 33.65 -0.39 16.11
C VAL A 89 33.95 1.05 15.71
N ALA A 90 34.39 1.90 16.65
CA ALA A 90 34.72 3.30 16.36
C ALA A 90 35.84 3.44 15.31
N LYS A 91 36.82 2.53 15.32
CA LYS A 91 37.89 2.51 14.33
C LYS A 91 37.38 2.10 12.95
N LEU A 92 36.53 1.08 12.88
CA LEU A 92 35.92 0.65 11.62
C LEU A 92 35.00 1.72 11.04
N ASP A 93 34.22 2.40 11.88
CA ASP A 93 33.36 3.51 11.44
C ASP A 93 34.18 4.66 10.84
N ALA A 94 35.31 5.02 11.47
CA ALA A 94 36.20 6.04 10.93
C ALA A 94 36.83 5.64 9.58
N GLU A 95 37.19 4.36 9.42
CA GLU A 95 37.72 3.83 8.16
C GLU A 95 36.65 3.81 7.07
N ILE A 96 35.43 3.36 7.38
CA ILE A 96 34.29 3.38 6.44
C ILE A 96 34.00 4.81 6.00
N HIS A 97 33.96 5.77 6.93
CA HIS A 97 33.76 7.19 6.59
C HIS A 97 34.89 7.73 5.69
N GLY A 98 36.14 7.46 6.02
CA GLY A 98 37.28 7.89 5.20
C GLY A 98 37.28 7.27 3.80
N GLN A 99 36.85 6.01 3.67
CA GLN A 99 36.70 5.35 2.37
C GLN A 99 35.52 5.92 1.57
N MET A 100 34.40 6.21 2.23
CA MET A 100 33.23 6.84 1.60
C MET A 100 33.56 8.22 1.06
N GLU A 101 34.32 9.02 1.81
CA GLU A 101 34.75 10.37 1.40
C GLU A 101 35.69 10.32 0.19
N LYS A 102 36.69 9.43 0.21
CA LYS A 102 37.59 9.20 -0.94
C LYS A 102 36.83 8.71 -2.17
N LEU A 103 35.86 7.82 -2.00
CA LEU A 103 35.04 7.33 -3.10
C LEU A 103 34.23 8.47 -3.73
N ASN A 104 33.66 9.35 -2.90
CA ASN A 104 32.89 10.51 -3.35
C ASN A 104 33.75 11.51 -4.14
N GLU A 105 34.98 11.74 -3.68
CA GLU A 105 35.96 12.59 -4.36
C GLU A 105 36.42 12.00 -5.70
N LEU A 106 36.77 10.70 -5.72
CA LEU A 106 37.17 9.97 -6.94
C LEU A 106 36.08 9.92 -8.01
N LEU A 107 34.82 9.78 -7.58
CA LEU A 107 33.67 9.73 -8.50
C LEU A 107 33.20 11.12 -8.94
N GLY A 108 33.72 12.21 -8.36
CA GLY A 108 33.25 13.57 -8.65
C GLY A 108 31.76 13.77 -8.34
N LEU A 109 31.17 12.90 -7.50
CA LEU A 109 29.77 12.92 -7.09
C LEU A 109 29.53 13.91 -5.94
N GLY A 110 30.30 14.99 -5.91
CA GLY A 110 30.00 16.13 -5.05
C GLY A 110 28.77 16.89 -5.56
N ASP A 111 28.34 17.85 -4.75
CA ASP A 111 27.25 18.80 -5.04
C ASP A 111 27.29 19.32 -6.49
N GLU A 112 28.47 19.51 -7.09
CA GLU A 112 28.64 20.00 -8.47
C GLU A 112 27.93 19.16 -9.54
N SER A 113 27.94 17.82 -9.43
CA SER A 113 27.27 16.95 -10.41
C SER A 113 25.75 17.06 -10.30
N GLU A 114 25.22 17.08 -9.08
CA GLU A 114 23.80 17.24 -8.80
C GLU A 114 23.31 18.66 -9.15
N CYS A 115 24.11 19.68 -8.89
CA CYS A 115 23.90 21.06 -9.33
C CYS A 115 23.86 21.16 -10.86
N TYR A 116 24.79 20.52 -11.57
CA TYR A 116 24.83 20.51 -13.04
C TYR A 116 23.57 19.91 -13.67
N TYR A 117 23.11 18.76 -13.17
CA TYR A 117 21.85 18.16 -13.63
C TYR A 117 20.64 19.02 -13.25
N LYS A 118 20.62 19.59 -12.05
CA LYS A 118 19.55 20.46 -11.58
C LYS A 118 19.44 21.75 -12.40
N ASP A 119 20.57 22.36 -12.75
CA ASP A 119 20.64 23.59 -13.55
C ASP A 119 20.26 23.35 -15.01
N LEU A 120 20.49 22.16 -15.55
CA LEU A 120 20.07 21.80 -16.90
C LEU A 120 18.59 21.36 -16.95
N ILE A 121 18.16 20.53 -16.00
CA ILE A 121 16.84 19.89 -16.02
C ILE A 121 15.76 20.87 -15.54
N SER A 122 16.01 21.67 -14.50
CA SER A 122 14.96 22.55 -13.92
C SER A 122 14.41 23.57 -14.93
N PRO A 123 15.23 24.30 -15.71
CA PRO A 123 14.72 25.23 -16.72
C PRO A 123 13.97 24.51 -17.85
N LEU A 124 14.43 23.32 -18.25
CA LEU A 124 13.78 22.53 -19.29
C LEU A 124 12.40 22.04 -18.82
N VAL A 125 12.31 21.54 -17.58
CA VAL A 125 11.05 21.13 -16.95
C VAL A 125 10.10 22.32 -16.83
N ALA A 126 10.55 23.47 -16.33
CA ALA A 126 9.75 24.68 -16.26
C ALA A 126 9.22 25.11 -17.64
N LYS A 127 10.06 25.09 -18.68
CA LYS A 127 9.63 25.40 -20.05
C LYS A 127 8.65 24.36 -20.60
N SER A 128 8.84 23.08 -20.27
CA SER A 128 7.92 22.01 -20.66
C SER A 128 6.53 22.20 -20.03
N PHE A 129 6.47 22.66 -18.78
CA PHE A 129 5.21 23.01 -18.11
C PHE A 129 4.52 24.18 -18.80
N VAL A 130 5.23 25.28 -19.04
CA VAL A 130 4.68 26.45 -19.74
C VAL A 130 4.14 26.07 -21.13
N THR A 131 4.93 25.38 -21.94
CA THR A 131 4.51 24.96 -23.29
C THR A 131 3.36 23.94 -23.27
N SER A 132 3.34 23.04 -22.28
CA SER A 132 2.21 22.13 -22.04
C SER A 132 0.94 22.92 -21.70
N ASP A 133 1.04 23.94 -20.84
CA ASP A 133 -0.11 24.74 -20.43
C ASP A 133 -0.64 25.61 -21.57
N GLU A 134 0.23 26.22 -22.38
CA GLU A 134 -0.15 26.90 -23.62
C GLU A 134 -0.87 25.95 -24.59
N LEU A 135 -0.40 24.70 -24.74
CA LEU A 135 -1.06 23.69 -25.58
C LEU A 135 -2.43 23.28 -25.03
N LYS A 136 -2.57 23.14 -23.71
CA LYS A 136 -3.86 22.87 -23.06
C LYS A 136 -4.82 24.03 -23.27
N GLU A 137 -4.35 25.27 -23.10
CA GLU A 137 -5.17 26.46 -23.33
C GLU A 137 -5.62 26.55 -24.79
N ALA A 138 -4.68 26.38 -25.75
CA ALA A 138 -5.00 26.36 -27.17
C ALA A 138 -6.06 25.31 -27.51
N ARG A 139 -5.98 24.12 -26.89
CA ARG A 139 -6.98 23.06 -27.04
C ARG A 139 -8.35 23.49 -26.50
N VAL A 140 -8.41 24.08 -25.30
CA VAL A 140 -9.66 24.59 -24.73
C VAL A 140 -10.30 25.64 -25.63
N GLN A 141 -9.50 26.56 -26.17
CA GLN A 141 -10.00 27.58 -27.10
C GLN A 141 -10.49 26.96 -28.42
N LEU A 142 -9.76 25.99 -28.97
CA LEU A 142 -10.21 25.26 -30.16
C LEU A 142 -11.51 24.50 -29.90
N ILE A 143 -11.69 23.89 -28.73
CA ILE A 143 -12.95 23.21 -28.39
C ILE A 143 -14.14 24.18 -28.48
N LYS A 144 -13.99 25.38 -27.89
CA LYS A 144 -15.01 26.45 -27.98
C LYS A 144 -15.30 26.83 -29.44
N VAL A 145 -14.25 27.09 -30.23
CA VAL A 145 -14.39 27.42 -31.66
C VAL A 145 -15.11 26.30 -32.43
N PHE A 146 -14.82 25.04 -32.15
CA PHE A 146 -15.46 23.92 -32.83
C PHE A 146 -16.92 23.69 -32.42
N ASN A 147 -17.28 24.01 -31.16
CA ASN A 147 -18.67 24.02 -30.68
C ASN A 147 -19.52 25.10 -31.37
N ASP A 148 -18.94 26.28 -31.61
CA ASP A 148 -19.64 27.38 -32.29
C ASP A 148 -19.73 27.17 -33.82
N MET A 149 -18.92 26.26 -34.37
CA MET A 149 -18.94 25.96 -35.80
C MET A 149 -20.00 24.90 -36.15
N PRO A 150 -20.70 25.03 -37.30
CA PRO A 150 -21.69 24.06 -37.73
C PRO A 150 -21.16 22.63 -37.78
N THR A 151 -21.89 21.69 -37.18
CA THR A 151 -21.69 20.23 -37.22
C THR A 151 -21.98 19.67 -38.62
N THR A 152 -21.22 20.13 -39.61
CA THR A 152 -21.10 19.43 -40.90
C THR A 152 -20.16 18.25 -40.75
N GLN A 153 -20.27 17.24 -41.64
CA GLN A 153 -19.36 16.08 -41.69
C GLN A 153 -17.90 16.53 -41.89
N ARG A 154 -17.23 16.79 -40.77
CA ARG A 154 -15.83 17.22 -40.71
C ARG A 154 -15.01 16.06 -40.18
N ARG A 155 -13.79 15.96 -40.71
CA ARG A 155 -12.83 14.96 -40.24
C ARG A 155 -12.46 15.19 -38.77
N ILE A 156 -12.33 16.47 -38.40
CA ILE A 156 -12.08 16.91 -37.03
C ILE A 156 -13.34 17.55 -36.46
N GLY A 157 -13.70 17.20 -35.24
CA GLY A 157 -14.82 17.80 -34.52
C GLY A 157 -14.71 17.57 -33.02
N ILE A 158 -15.79 17.85 -32.30
CA ILE A 158 -15.89 17.55 -30.87
C ILE A 158 -16.49 16.16 -30.69
N LYS A 159 -15.86 15.37 -29.82
CA LYS A 159 -16.41 14.13 -29.29
C LYS A 159 -16.46 14.24 -27.78
N LEU A 160 -17.54 13.76 -27.17
CA LEU A 160 -17.57 13.51 -25.74
C LEU A 160 -16.93 12.14 -25.49
N VAL A 161 -15.75 12.14 -24.88
CA VAL A 161 -15.02 10.91 -24.54
C VAL A 161 -15.82 10.13 -23.51
N GLY A 162 -16.08 8.85 -23.78
CA GLY A 162 -16.95 8.03 -22.93
C GLY A 162 -18.45 8.14 -23.21
N GLU A 163 -18.85 8.89 -24.24
CA GLU A 163 -20.25 8.91 -24.69
C GLU A 163 -20.59 7.65 -25.47
N LEU A 164 -21.70 7.02 -25.13
CA LEU A 164 -22.17 5.81 -25.79
C LEU A 164 -22.58 6.12 -27.23
N ASN A 165 -22.06 5.33 -28.17
CA ASN A 165 -22.51 5.37 -29.57
C ASN A 165 -23.97 4.90 -29.64
N PRO A 166 -24.92 5.70 -30.13
CA PRO A 166 -26.33 5.32 -30.14
C PRO A 166 -26.67 4.24 -31.17
N LYS A 167 -25.85 4.06 -32.22
CA LYS A 167 -26.21 3.17 -33.36
C LYS A 167 -26.44 1.72 -32.95
N PRO A 168 -25.56 1.06 -32.16
CA PRO A 168 -25.77 -0.33 -31.74
C PRO A 168 -27.06 -0.51 -30.93
N PHE A 169 -27.37 0.45 -30.07
CA PHE A 169 -28.59 0.43 -29.24
C PHE A 169 -29.85 0.54 -30.10
N ILE A 170 -29.84 1.44 -31.09
CA ILE A 170 -30.96 1.60 -32.04
C ILE A 170 -31.18 0.29 -32.80
N VAL A 171 -30.13 -0.31 -33.35
CA VAL A 171 -30.22 -1.57 -34.12
C VAL A 171 -30.73 -2.72 -33.25
N ALA A 172 -30.20 -2.87 -32.02
CA ALA A 172 -30.65 -3.91 -31.10
C ALA A 172 -32.12 -3.72 -30.69
N CYS A 173 -32.55 -2.49 -30.43
CA CYS A 173 -33.94 -2.19 -30.10
C CYS A 173 -34.88 -2.36 -31.30
N GLN A 174 -34.44 -2.08 -32.53
CA GLN A 174 -35.23 -2.32 -33.75
C GLN A 174 -35.59 -3.79 -33.92
N GLY A 175 -34.70 -4.72 -33.55
CA GLY A 175 -34.98 -6.15 -33.61
C GLY A 175 -35.93 -6.66 -32.52
N LYS A 176 -36.14 -5.89 -31.45
CA LYS A 176 -36.91 -6.29 -30.26
C LYS A 176 -38.27 -5.62 -30.13
N TYR A 177 -38.38 -4.36 -30.54
CA TYR A 177 -39.54 -3.52 -30.31
C TYR A 177 -40.20 -3.10 -31.63
N VAL A 178 -41.47 -2.71 -31.56
CA VAL A 178 -42.22 -2.21 -32.72
C VAL A 178 -41.71 -0.84 -33.18
N ALA A 179 -42.03 -0.47 -34.42
CA ALA A 179 -41.47 0.68 -35.14
C ALA A 179 -41.57 2.03 -34.40
N ASP A 180 -42.63 2.25 -33.63
CA ASP A 180 -42.87 3.52 -32.94
C ASP A 180 -42.21 3.58 -31.55
N GLU A 181 -41.73 2.45 -31.01
CA GLU A 181 -41.20 2.36 -29.65
C GLU A 181 -39.69 2.18 -29.59
N PHE A 182 -39.06 1.55 -30.60
CA PHE A 182 -37.66 1.16 -30.50
C PHE A 182 -36.71 2.35 -30.29
N GLN A 183 -37.03 3.53 -30.83
CA GLN A 183 -36.19 4.73 -30.65
C GLN A 183 -36.21 5.21 -29.21
N VAL A 184 -37.40 5.24 -28.59
CA VAL A 184 -37.57 5.61 -27.19
C VAL A 184 -36.85 4.60 -26.30
N ARG A 185 -37.04 3.30 -26.56
CA ARG A 185 -36.35 2.23 -25.81
C ARG A 185 -34.83 2.29 -25.94
N ALA A 186 -34.32 2.56 -27.13
CA ALA A 186 -32.89 2.74 -27.34
C ALA A 186 -32.36 3.93 -26.54
N GLN A 187 -33.08 5.05 -26.55
CA GLN A 187 -32.69 6.25 -25.80
C GLN A 187 -32.71 6.03 -24.29
N GLU A 188 -33.75 5.36 -23.75
CA GLU A 188 -33.83 4.96 -22.34
C GLU A 188 -32.63 4.08 -21.96
N LEU A 189 -32.32 3.07 -22.78
CA LEU A 189 -31.22 2.15 -22.53
C LEU A 189 -29.86 2.87 -22.56
N ILE A 190 -29.63 3.74 -23.54
CA ILE A 190 -28.42 4.58 -23.61
C ILE A 190 -28.30 5.42 -22.35
N SER A 191 -29.37 6.09 -21.90
CA SER A 191 -29.34 6.92 -20.70
C SER A 191 -28.98 6.12 -19.44
N VAL A 192 -29.59 4.93 -19.26
CA VAL A 192 -29.29 4.04 -18.13
C VAL A 192 -27.82 3.62 -18.12
N TRP A 193 -27.31 3.17 -19.27
CA TRP A 193 -25.92 2.72 -19.37
C TRP A 193 -24.93 3.88 -19.30
N GLN A 194 -25.28 5.05 -19.81
CA GLN A 194 -24.42 6.22 -19.75
C GLN A 194 -24.22 6.69 -18.30
N GLU A 195 -25.29 6.68 -17.49
CA GLU A 195 -25.20 6.96 -16.04
C GLU A 195 -24.38 5.91 -15.32
N LYS A 196 -24.56 4.63 -15.69
CA LYS A 196 -23.79 3.53 -15.11
C LYS A 196 -22.29 3.65 -15.41
N VAL A 197 -21.93 3.92 -16.67
CA VAL A 197 -20.54 4.15 -17.12
C VAL A 197 -19.89 5.33 -16.41
N LYS A 198 -20.65 6.38 -16.07
CA LYS A 198 -20.15 7.54 -15.31
C LYS A 198 -20.01 7.27 -13.82
N ASN A 199 -20.64 6.22 -13.28
CA ASN A 199 -20.65 5.94 -11.86
C ASN A 199 -19.28 5.41 -11.40
N PRO A 200 -18.52 6.15 -10.58
CA PRO A 200 -17.19 5.71 -10.13
C PRO A 200 -17.22 4.43 -9.28
N SER A 201 -18.38 4.08 -8.71
CA SER A 201 -18.54 2.86 -7.91
C SER A 201 -18.64 1.60 -8.77
N TRP A 202 -18.93 1.72 -10.06
CA TRP A 202 -18.95 0.61 -11.00
C TRP A 202 -17.68 0.66 -11.86
N HIS A 203 -16.68 -0.13 -11.46
CA HIS A 203 -15.36 -0.15 -12.09
C HIS A 203 -15.03 -1.55 -12.63
N PRO A 204 -15.64 -1.97 -13.76
CA PRO A 204 -15.53 -3.33 -14.30
C PRO A 204 -14.20 -3.53 -15.05
N PHE A 205 -13.08 -3.39 -14.34
CA PHE A 205 -11.75 -3.50 -14.91
C PHE A 205 -10.88 -4.51 -14.16
N ARG A 206 -9.99 -5.14 -14.92
CA ARG A 206 -8.95 -6.05 -14.40
C ARG A 206 -7.58 -5.61 -14.90
N ILE A 207 -6.53 -6.00 -14.18
CA ILE A 207 -5.15 -5.75 -14.57
C ILE A 207 -4.65 -6.95 -15.36
N VAL A 208 -4.04 -6.69 -16.51
CA VAL A 208 -3.39 -7.70 -17.36
C VAL A 208 -2.00 -7.22 -17.75
N GLU A 209 -1.07 -8.14 -17.93
CA GLU A 209 0.26 -7.83 -18.44
C GLU A 209 0.24 -7.85 -19.98
N VAL A 210 0.66 -6.75 -20.60
CA VAL A 210 0.84 -6.63 -22.06
C VAL A 210 2.22 -6.07 -22.31
N ASP A 211 3.08 -6.85 -22.96
CA ASP A 211 4.47 -6.49 -23.27
C ASP A 211 5.30 -6.08 -22.02
N GLY A 212 5.10 -6.77 -20.89
CA GLY A 212 5.78 -6.46 -19.63
C GLY A 212 5.22 -5.23 -18.89
N ILE A 213 4.15 -4.60 -19.42
CA ILE A 213 3.48 -3.44 -18.81
C ILE A 213 2.11 -3.89 -18.27
N MET A 214 1.88 -3.67 -16.98
CA MET A 214 0.58 -3.88 -16.37
C MET A 214 -0.42 -2.82 -16.88
N LYS A 215 -1.45 -3.25 -17.58
CA LYS A 215 -2.51 -2.39 -18.12
C LYS A 215 -3.86 -2.77 -17.55
N GLN A 216 -4.67 -1.76 -17.27
CA GLN A 216 -6.05 -1.96 -16.85
C GLN A 216 -6.96 -2.07 -18.09
N VAL A 217 -7.65 -3.20 -18.21
CA VAL A 217 -8.57 -3.52 -19.32
C VAL A 217 -9.96 -3.83 -18.77
N VAL A 218 -10.99 -3.62 -19.58
CA VAL A 218 -12.37 -3.95 -19.18
C VAL A 218 -12.48 -5.47 -18.96
N ASP A 219 -13.12 -5.88 -17.88
CA ASP A 219 -13.34 -7.30 -17.58
C ASP A 219 -14.57 -7.83 -18.32
N ASP A 220 -14.36 -8.70 -19.30
CA ASP A 220 -15.42 -9.35 -20.09
C ASP A 220 -16.34 -10.25 -19.27
N SER A 221 -15.95 -10.58 -18.04
CA SER A 221 -16.66 -11.43 -17.09
C SER A 221 -17.55 -10.65 -16.13
N ASP A 222 -17.56 -9.31 -16.21
CA ASP A 222 -18.43 -8.47 -15.38
C ASP A 222 -19.89 -8.89 -15.55
N ALA A 223 -20.59 -9.03 -14.43
CA ALA A 223 -21.94 -9.58 -14.40
C ALA A 223 -22.93 -8.70 -15.18
N ASP A 224 -22.78 -7.39 -15.14
CA ASP A 224 -23.67 -6.47 -15.80
C ASP A 224 -23.36 -6.35 -17.30
N LEU A 225 -22.08 -6.33 -17.70
CA LEU A 225 -21.68 -6.42 -19.10
C LEU A 225 -22.10 -7.75 -19.74
N THR A 226 -22.05 -8.84 -18.97
CA THR A 226 -22.52 -10.17 -19.41
C THR A 226 -24.03 -10.16 -19.66
N ARG A 227 -24.82 -9.63 -18.72
CA ARG A 227 -26.27 -9.46 -18.88
C ARG A 227 -26.61 -8.58 -20.07
N LEU A 228 -25.90 -7.46 -20.26
CA LEU A 228 -26.10 -6.55 -21.39
C LEU A 228 -25.90 -7.27 -22.72
N ARG A 229 -24.84 -8.09 -22.82
CA ARG A 229 -24.53 -8.88 -24.01
C ARG A 229 -25.59 -9.94 -24.28
N GLU A 230 -26.04 -10.65 -23.26
CA GLU A 230 -27.10 -11.65 -23.39
C GLU A 230 -28.43 -11.03 -23.83
N GLU A 231 -28.76 -9.86 -23.29
CA GLU A 231 -30.02 -9.21 -23.56
C GLU A 231 -30.00 -8.48 -24.90
N TYR A 232 -29.02 -7.62 -25.18
CA TYR A 232 -29.02 -6.71 -26.33
C TYR A 232 -27.96 -7.00 -27.38
N GLY A 233 -27.13 -8.03 -27.17
CA GLY A 233 -26.13 -8.49 -28.12
C GLY A 233 -24.74 -7.87 -27.94
N GLU A 234 -23.80 -8.43 -28.69
CA GLU A 234 -22.37 -8.12 -28.61
C GLU A 234 -22.06 -6.66 -29.00
N ASP A 235 -22.74 -6.12 -30.01
CA ASP A 235 -22.49 -4.74 -30.47
C ASP A 235 -22.82 -3.68 -29.42
N VAL A 236 -23.89 -3.90 -28.64
CA VAL A 236 -24.28 -3.00 -27.55
C VAL A 236 -23.30 -3.11 -26.39
N CYS A 237 -22.89 -4.34 -26.03
CA CYS A 237 -21.87 -4.56 -25.01
C CYS A 237 -20.54 -3.90 -25.40
N ASN A 238 -20.11 -4.05 -26.66
CA ASN A 238 -18.89 -3.42 -27.16
C ASN A 238 -18.96 -1.90 -27.18
N ALA A 239 -20.11 -1.30 -27.47
CA ALA A 239 -20.29 0.15 -27.36
C ALA A 239 -20.03 0.65 -25.92
N VAL A 240 -20.50 -0.09 -24.91
CA VAL A 240 -20.25 0.23 -23.49
C VAL A 240 -18.78 0.02 -23.12
N LYS A 241 -18.16 -1.08 -23.55
CA LYS A 241 -16.73 -1.35 -23.30
C LYS A 241 -15.82 -0.28 -23.90
N VAL A 242 -16.11 0.17 -25.12
CA VAL A 242 -15.36 1.26 -25.76
C VAL A 242 -15.48 2.54 -24.95
N ALA A 243 -16.69 2.91 -24.49
CA ALA A 243 -16.86 4.09 -23.64
C ALA A 243 -16.11 3.98 -22.30
N LEU A 244 -16.14 2.81 -21.65
CA LEU A 244 -15.38 2.54 -20.43
C LEU A 244 -13.87 2.67 -20.65
N ALA A 245 -13.34 2.04 -21.71
CA ALA A 245 -11.93 2.11 -22.04
C ALA A 245 -11.48 3.55 -22.35
N GLU A 246 -12.30 4.31 -23.08
CA GLU A 246 -12.07 5.72 -23.37
C GLU A 246 -11.96 6.56 -22.08
N ILE A 247 -12.91 6.40 -21.13
CA ILE A 247 -12.86 7.10 -19.84
C ILE A 247 -11.63 6.70 -19.05
N ASN A 248 -11.29 5.42 -19.00
CA ASN A 248 -10.13 4.96 -18.23
C ASN A 248 -8.80 5.50 -18.77
N GLU A 249 -8.64 5.55 -20.09
CA GLU A 249 -7.41 6.07 -20.71
C GLU A 249 -7.32 7.60 -20.57
N HIS A 250 -8.45 8.30 -20.57
CA HIS A 250 -8.48 9.76 -20.75
C HIS A 250 -8.78 10.53 -19.45
N ASN A 251 -9.49 9.92 -18.51
CA ASN A 251 -9.94 10.50 -17.25
C ASN A 251 -10.12 9.42 -16.15
N PRO A 252 -9.08 8.66 -15.78
CA PRO A 252 -9.19 7.54 -14.85
C PRO A 252 -9.70 7.96 -13.45
N SER A 253 -9.44 9.20 -13.03
CA SER A 253 -9.86 9.71 -11.71
C SER A 253 -11.20 10.44 -11.73
N GLY A 254 -11.68 10.89 -12.90
CA GLY A 254 -12.76 11.86 -12.97
C GLY A 254 -14.12 11.32 -13.38
N GLY A 255 -14.23 10.18 -14.07
CA GLY A 255 -15.52 9.53 -14.38
C GLY A 255 -16.53 10.35 -15.24
N PHE A 256 -16.24 11.61 -15.56
CA PHE A 256 -17.12 12.49 -16.33
C PHE A 256 -16.75 12.51 -17.82
N LEU A 257 -17.78 12.70 -18.66
CA LEU A 257 -17.63 12.97 -20.09
C LEU A 257 -16.81 14.23 -20.32
N MET A 258 -15.76 14.12 -21.13
CA MET A 258 -14.90 15.25 -21.48
C MET A 258 -15.07 15.57 -22.96
N ALA A 259 -15.38 16.84 -23.26
CA ALA A 259 -15.35 17.33 -24.63
C ALA A 259 -13.89 17.40 -25.11
N GLU A 260 -13.62 16.71 -26.22
CA GLU A 260 -12.28 16.56 -26.75
C GLU A 260 -12.26 16.80 -28.27
N LEU A 261 -11.15 17.32 -28.78
CA LEU A 261 -10.93 17.41 -30.22
C LEU A 261 -10.69 15.99 -30.75
N TRP A 262 -11.49 15.56 -31.72
CA TRP A 262 -11.45 14.19 -32.21
C TRP A 262 -11.24 14.13 -33.72
N ASN A 263 -10.37 13.22 -34.15
CA ASN A 263 -10.20 12.86 -35.55
C ASN A 263 -11.05 11.62 -35.83
N PHE A 264 -12.22 11.83 -36.43
CA PHE A 264 -13.17 10.74 -36.73
C PHE A 264 -12.68 9.80 -37.82
N SER A 265 -11.73 10.22 -38.68
CA SER A 265 -11.15 9.33 -39.68
C SER A 265 -10.12 8.37 -39.10
N GLU A 266 -9.45 8.77 -38.01
CA GLU A 266 -8.39 7.98 -37.39
C GLU A 266 -8.82 7.36 -36.05
N GLY A 267 -10.01 7.68 -35.55
CA GLY A 267 -10.54 7.11 -34.31
C GLY A 267 -9.74 7.50 -33.07
N ARG A 268 -9.09 8.67 -33.05
CA ARG A 268 -8.24 9.14 -31.95
C ARG A 268 -8.42 10.62 -31.65
N ARG A 269 -7.89 11.07 -30.51
CA ARG A 269 -7.70 12.49 -30.19
C ARG A 269 -6.99 13.22 -31.35
N ALA A 270 -7.55 14.35 -31.76
CA ALA A 270 -6.93 15.23 -32.74
C ALA A 270 -5.87 16.11 -32.07
N THR A 271 -4.77 16.33 -32.78
CA THR A 271 -3.74 17.29 -32.37
C THR A 271 -4.22 18.73 -32.58
N VAL A 272 -3.65 19.68 -31.83
CA VAL A 272 -3.90 21.12 -32.01
C VAL A 272 -3.64 21.55 -33.46
N ASN A 273 -2.60 21.00 -34.09
CA ASN A 273 -2.25 21.28 -35.48
C ASN A 273 -3.31 20.77 -36.47
N GLU A 274 -3.81 19.55 -36.31
CA GLU A 274 -4.91 19.01 -37.14
C GLU A 274 -6.17 19.87 -37.03
N ALA A 275 -6.53 20.27 -35.80
CA ALA A 275 -7.67 21.14 -35.53
C ALA A 275 -7.50 22.53 -36.17
N LEU A 276 -6.34 23.16 -36.02
CA LEU A 276 -6.02 24.45 -36.66
C LEU A 276 -6.10 24.36 -38.18
N LYS A 277 -5.52 23.32 -38.79
CA LYS A 277 -5.60 23.10 -40.24
C LYS A 277 -7.06 23.00 -40.70
N GLU A 278 -7.91 22.31 -39.96
CA GLU A 278 -9.33 22.18 -40.28
C GLU A 278 -10.07 23.52 -40.15
N VAL A 279 -9.81 24.31 -39.09
CA VAL A 279 -10.36 25.68 -38.93
C VAL A 279 -9.94 26.56 -40.10
N CYS A 280 -8.64 26.63 -40.43
CA CYS A 280 -8.13 27.40 -41.56
C CYS A 280 -8.77 26.98 -42.89
N ARG A 281 -8.91 25.67 -43.11
CA ARG A 281 -9.58 25.12 -44.30
C ARG A 281 -11.02 25.60 -44.38
N GLN A 282 -11.77 25.60 -43.28
CA GLN A 282 -13.16 26.06 -43.25
C GLN A 282 -13.28 27.55 -43.53
N LEU A 283 -12.47 28.38 -42.87
CA LEU A 283 -12.45 29.83 -43.10
C LEU A 283 -12.15 30.17 -44.56
N SER A 284 -11.19 29.45 -45.19
CA SER A 284 -10.87 29.64 -46.60
C SER A 284 -12.04 29.32 -47.55
N LYS A 285 -12.81 28.25 -47.25
CA LYS A 285 -13.99 27.87 -48.04
C LYS A 285 -15.10 28.92 -47.89
N SER A 286 -15.37 29.38 -46.67
CA SER A 286 -16.36 30.41 -46.39
C SER A 286 -16.04 31.73 -47.09
N ARG A 287 -14.75 32.13 -47.11
CA ARG A 287 -14.30 33.33 -47.82
C ARG A 287 -14.49 33.22 -49.33
N LYS A 288 -14.18 32.09 -49.95
CA LYS A 288 -14.38 31.87 -51.40
C LYS A 288 -15.86 31.97 -51.79
N ARG A 289 -16.76 31.37 -51.01
CA ARG A 289 -18.23 31.44 -51.25
C ARG A 289 -18.77 32.87 -51.18
N ARG A 290 -18.27 33.68 -50.24
CA ARG A 290 -18.66 35.10 -50.10
C ARG A 290 -18.14 36.00 -51.23
N LEU A 291 -17.10 35.58 -51.96
CA LEU A 291 -16.55 36.33 -53.09
C LEU A 291 -17.17 35.90 -54.44
N GLN A 292 -17.93 34.81 -54.45
CA GLN A 292 -18.58 34.22 -55.63
C GLN A 292 -20.10 34.48 -55.67
N ASN A 293 -20.64 35.05 -54.61
CA ASN A 293 -22.03 35.50 -54.47
C ASN A 293 -22.04 37.03 -54.35
#